data_AF-A0A0F3MFW3-F1
#
_entry.id   AF-A0A0F3MFW3-F1
#
_cell.length_a   1.000
_cell.length_b   1.000
_cell.length_c   1.000
_cell.angle_alpha   90.00
_cell.angle_beta   90.00
_cell.angle_gamma   90.00
#
_symmetry.space_group_name_H-M   'P 1'
#
loop_
_entity.id
_entity.type
_entity.pdbx_description
1 polymer ?
#
loop_
_entity_poly.entity_id
_entity_poly.type
_entity_poly.pdbx_seq_one_letter_code
_entity_poly.pdbx_strand_id
1 'polypeptide(L)' 'MTLINDMYDFFVELVAERRQMSPEQVLKVADGKAYTGRQALSLNLIDALGTTEDALSWLQQEKSFLLILE' A
#
# COMPACT_ATOMS: atom_id res chain seq x y z
N MET A 1 -25.74 9.72 -7.37
CA MET A 1 -24.32 9.39 -7.15
C MET A 1 -23.71 9.08 -8.51
N THR A 2 -22.52 9.59 -8.78
CA THR A 2 -21.78 9.32 -10.00
C THR A 2 -20.89 8.10 -9.76
N LEU A 3 -20.77 7.21 -10.75
CA LEU A 3 -19.91 6.02 -10.69
C LEU A 3 -18.50 6.30 -10.16
N ILE A 4 -17.97 7.48 -10.48
CA ILE A 4 -16.64 7.93 -10.07
C ILE A 4 -16.53 8.07 -8.54
N ASN A 5 -17.56 8.61 -7.88
CA ASN A 5 -17.54 8.79 -6.43
C ASN A 5 -17.60 7.44 -5.71
N ASP A 6 -18.45 6.53 -6.20
CA ASP A 6 -18.57 5.18 -5.61
C ASP A 6 -17.25 4.40 -5.71
N MET A 7 -16.53 4.53 -6.84
CA MET A 7 -15.19 3.94 -7.01
C MET A 7 -14.13 4.59 -6.11
N TYR A 8 -14.22 5.91 -5.90
CA TYR A 8 -13.31 6.63 -5.02
C TYR A 8 -13.50 6.19 -3.56
N ASP A 9 -14.74 6.15 -3.10
CA ASP A 9 -15.07 5.75 -1.73
C ASP A 9 -14.62 4.30 -1.47
N PHE A 10 -14.88 3.39 -2.42
CA PHE A 10 -14.37 2.02 -2.36
C PHE A 10 -12.84 1.95 -2.22
N PHE A 11 -12.10 2.79 -2.96
CA PHE A 11 -10.64 2.82 -2.87
C PHE A 11 -10.17 3.31 -1.51
N VAL A 12 -10.81 4.36 -0.96
CA VAL A 12 -10.48 4.91 0.37
C VAL A 12 -10.71 3.85 1.45
N GLU A 13 -11.84 3.15 1.42
CA GLU A 13 -12.16 2.07 2.37
C GLU A 13 -11.16 0.93 2.28
N LEU A 14 -10.81 0.48 1.06
CA LEU A 14 -9.85 -0.59 0.86
C LEU A 14 -8.47 -0.24 1.44
N VAL A 15 -8.00 0.98 1.22
CA VAL A 15 -6.70 1.44 1.75
C VAL A 15 -6.76 1.54 3.27
N ALA A 16 -7.84 2.09 3.83
CA ALA A 16 -8.04 2.21 5.28
C ALA A 16 -7.95 0.84 5.95
N GLU A 17 -8.65 -0.17 5.42
CA GLU A 17 -8.62 -1.54 5.93
C GLU A 17 -7.22 -2.16 5.86
N ARG A 18 -6.58 -2.10 4.68
CA ARG A 18 -5.30 -2.79 4.45
C ARG A 18 -4.12 -2.14 5.15
N ARG A 19 -4.15 -0.82 5.33
CA ARG A 19 -3.09 -0.06 6.02
C ARG A 19 -3.38 0.17 7.50
N GLN A 20 -4.51 -0.33 8.01
CA GLN A 20 -4.97 -0.09 9.38
C GLN A 20 -5.03 1.40 9.71
N MET A 21 -5.48 2.20 8.75
CA MET A 21 -5.62 3.65 8.85
C MET A 21 -7.09 4.01 9.02
N SER A 22 -7.38 5.11 9.72
CA SER A 22 -8.74 5.64 9.73
C SER A 22 -9.08 6.24 8.36
N PRO A 23 -10.36 6.25 7.93
CA PRO A 23 -10.77 6.91 6.69
C PRO A 23 -10.31 8.37 6.61
N GLU A 24 -10.31 9.10 7.74
CA GLU A 24 -9.83 10.49 7.80
C GLU A 24 -8.33 10.62 7.55
N GLN A 25 -7.53 9.63 7.95
CA GLN A 25 -6.10 9.61 7.65
C GLN A 25 -5.86 9.34 6.16
N VAL A 26 -6.64 8.43 5.56
CA VAL A 26 -6.54 8.12 4.12
C VAL A 26 -6.99 9.31 3.28
N LEU A 27 -8.09 9.99 3.63
CA LEU A 27 -8.58 11.18 2.92
C LEU A 27 -7.57 12.33 2.88
N LYS A 28 -6.70 12.45 3.90
CA LYS A 28 -5.61 13.47 3.90
C LYS A 28 -4.54 13.22 2.84
N VAL A 29 -4.39 11.98 2.40
CA VAL A 29 -3.37 11.57 1.42
C VAL A 29 -3.97 11.18 0.06
N ALA A 30 -5.28 10.92 0.01
CA ALA A 30 -6.03 10.55 -1.20
C ALA A 30 -6.50 11.78 -2.01
N ASP A 31 -5.59 12.72 -2.28
CA ASP A 31 -5.86 13.96 -3.04
C ASP A 31 -5.45 13.88 -4.52
N GLY A 32 -5.06 12.68 -4.99
CA GLY A 32 -4.65 12.41 -6.37
C GLY A 32 -3.19 12.75 -6.69
N LYS A 33 -2.40 13.22 -5.72
CA LYS A 33 -0.98 13.50 -5.93
C LYS A 33 -0.14 12.22 -5.90
N ALA A 34 0.94 12.23 -6.68
CA ALA A 34 1.98 11.22 -6.59
C ALA A 34 2.93 11.52 -5.41
N TYR A 35 3.30 10.47 -4.66
CA TYR A 35 4.27 10.55 -3.59
C TYR A 35 5.57 9.85 -4.00
N THR A 36 6.71 10.41 -3.60
CA THR A 36 7.98 9.67 -3.63
C THR A 36 7.94 8.52 -2.63
N GLY A 37 8.77 7.50 -2.81
CA GLY A 37 8.82 6.37 -1.87
C GLY A 37 9.06 6.81 -0.41
N ARG A 38 9.94 7.80 -0.18
CA ARG A 38 10.21 8.33 1.17
C ARG A 38 8.97 8.97 1.80
N GLN A 39 8.20 9.71 1.01
CA GLN A 39 6.94 10.30 1.49
C GLN A 39 5.90 9.21 1.76
N ALA A 40 5.76 8.23 0.86
CA ALA A 40 4.84 7.11 1.03
C ALA A 40 5.13 6.32 2.32
N LEU A 41 6.41 6.09 2.64
CA LEU A 41 6.81 5.44 3.88
C LEU A 41 6.41 6.25 5.10
N SER A 42 6.71 7.56 5.12
CA SER A 42 6.33 8.46 6.22
C SER A 42 4.82 8.61 6.40
N LEU A 43 4.04 8.42 5.32
CA LEU A 43 2.57 8.46 5.33
C LEU A 43 1.93 7.09 5.61
N ASN A 44 2.73 6.07 5.92
CA ASN A 44 2.29 4.69 6.14
C ASN A 44 1.53 4.08 4.94
N LEU A 45 1.85 4.50 3.73
CA LEU A 45 1.29 3.94 2.49
C LEU A 45 2.07 2.71 2.00
N ILE A 46 3.31 2.56 2.44
CA ILE A 46 4.19 1.41 2.17
C ILE A 46 4.91 1.01 3.46
N ASP A 47 5.40 -0.22 3.53
CA ASP A 47 6.03 -0.78 4.73
C ASP A 47 7.54 -0.51 4.80
N ALA A 48 8.21 -0.45 3.64
CA ALA A 48 9.65 -0.26 3.55
C ALA A 48 10.07 0.33 2.20
N LEU A 49 11.30 0.86 2.18
CA LEU A 49 12.02 1.19 0.96
C LEU A 49 13.08 0.13 0.70
N GLY A 50 13.20 -0.27 -0.56
CA GLY A 50 14.21 -1.23 -0.98
C GLY A 50 14.25 -1.39 -2.50
N THR A 51 15.16 -2.22 -2.96
CA THR A 51 15.25 -2.66 -4.35
C THR A 51 14.44 -3.94 -4.58
N THR A 52 14.45 -4.42 -5.82
CA THR A 52 13.86 -5.72 -6.17
C THR A 52 14.52 -6.86 -5.39
N GLU A 53 15.83 -6.81 -5.19
CA GLU A 53 16.59 -7.81 -4.43
C GLU A 53 16.17 -7.83 -2.96
N ASP A 54 15.92 -6.65 -2.36
CA ASP A 54 15.39 -6.56 -1.00
C ASP A 54 14.00 -7.20 -0.89
N ALA A 55 13.13 -6.94 -1.87
CA ALA A 55 11.79 -7.53 -1.92
C ALA A 55 11.83 -9.05 -2.08
N LEU A 56 12.73 -9.59 -2.92
CA LEU A 56 12.93 -11.04 -3.08
C LEU A 56 13.47 -11.66 -1.79
N SER A 57 14.44 -11.02 -1.15
CA SER A 57 15.03 -11.49 0.10
C SER A 57 13.98 -11.49 1.22
N TRP A 58 13.15 -10.45 1.32
CA TRP A 58 12.04 -10.40 2.26
C TRP A 58 11.02 -11.50 2.01
N LEU A 59 10.63 -11.73 0.74
CA LEU A 59 9.69 -12.81 0.39
C LEU A 59 10.21 -14.19 0.77
N GLN A 60 11.51 -14.46 0.60
CA GLN A 60 12.14 -15.72 0.98
C GLN A 60 12.19 -15.94 2.50
N GLN A 61 12.26 -14.86 3.28
CA GLN A 61 12.30 -14.91 4.74
C GLN A 61 10.91 -15.00 5.36
N GLU A 62 9.97 -14.18 4.89
CA GLU A 62 8.62 -14.04 5.46
C GLU A 62 7.71 -15.21 5.08
N LYS A 63 7.84 -15.70 3.84
CA LYS A 63 7.19 -16.93 3.41
C LYS A 63 8.29 -17.94 3.15
N SER A 64 8.18 -19.12 3.75
CA SER A 64 8.90 -20.31 3.26
C SER A 64 8.41 -20.69 1.84
N PHE A 65 8.58 -19.79 0.87
CA PHE A 65 8.21 -19.90 -0.53
C PHE A 65 9.19 -20.80 -1.31
N LEU A 66 10.11 -21.45 -0.60
CA LEU A 66 11.08 -22.42 -1.12
C LEU A 66 10.46 -23.68 -1.74
N LEU A 67 9.13 -23.80 -1.85
CA LEU A 67 8.45 -24.99 -2.39
C LEU A 67 7.86 -24.82 -3.80
N ILE A 68 8.04 -23.68 -4.49
CA ILE A 68 7.38 -23.45 -5.79
C ILE A 68 8.34 -23.21 -6.97
N LEU A 69 9.63 -23.52 -6.80
CA LEU A 69 10.64 -23.43 -7.86
C LEU A 69 11.45 -24.72 -8.05
N GLU A 70 10.84 -25.89 -7.87
CA GLU A 70 11.31 -27.15 -8.49
C GLU A 70 10.39 -27.57 -9.64
#